data_AF-A0A0P0YWR1-F1
#
_entry.id   AF-A0A0P0YWR1-F1
#
_cell.length_a   1.000
_cell.length_b   1.000
_cell.length_c   1.000
_cell.angle_alpha   90.00
_cell.angle_beta   90.00
_cell.angle_gamma   90.00
#
_symmetry.space_group_name_H-M   'P 1'
#
loop_
_entity.id
_entity.type
_entity.pdbx_description
1 polymer ?
#
loop_
_entity_poly.entity_id
_entity_poly.type
_entity_poly.pdbx_seq_one_letter_code
_entity_poly.pdbx_strand_id
1 'polypeptide(L)'
;MAPAIGPGLGVSFCRRAAGPDVDVLALIARMAVPPDAARAKLIAALVRDLKSSGVWQTLDGLYVMAAHDAQAARLNWRGDLLNLTPAASPIFTADRGYQGDGAAAYLAIDNADANAIRFTENGASIGVWLNVCTAEQRNVLGRTDNGALQLMPLSAADTITGRMQTVSGSQQTTIVAGYTGRGMTRMTREVIGQYYLRPHGLARALRTVPAASGNPRRPHRFLAGINTSGTMLFSTARIAVGYFGGALTNVQEVAMDAALQTYLSAVGGA
;
A
#
# COMPACT_ATOMS: atom_id res chain seq x y z
N MET A 1 7.84 -71.97 -14.75
CA MET A 1 7.00 -70.76 -14.68
C MET A 1 7.47 -69.94 -13.49
N ALA A 2 8.22 -68.87 -13.72
CA ALA A 2 8.69 -67.93 -12.70
C ALA A 2 7.95 -66.59 -12.90
N PRO A 3 7.51 -65.90 -11.84
CA PRO A 3 6.85 -64.61 -11.98
C PRO A 3 7.90 -63.48 -12.13
N ALA A 4 7.63 -62.56 -13.05
CA ALA A 4 8.42 -61.36 -13.25
C ALA A 4 8.08 -60.31 -12.18
N ILE A 5 9.06 -59.94 -11.36
CA ILE A 5 8.99 -58.80 -10.44
C ILE A 5 9.66 -57.62 -11.16
N GLY A 6 8.86 -56.68 -11.66
CA GLY A 6 9.35 -55.41 -12.21
C GLY A 6 9.71 -54.44 -11.09
N PRO A 7 10.93 -53.88 -11.03
CA PRO A 7 11.25 -52.83 -10.08
C PRO A 7 10.70 -51.51 -10.64
N GLY A 8 9.56 -51.07 -10.11
CA GLY A 8 9.07 -49.71 -10.30
C GLY A 8 10.05 -48.74 -9.65
N LEU A 9 10.91 -48.13 -10.45
CA LEU A 9 11.69 -46.94 -10.11
C LEU A 9 10.73 -45.80 -9.77
N GLY A 10 10.35 -45.71 -8.51
CA GLY A 10 9.69 -44.55 -7.95
C GLY A 10 10.64 -43.37 -8.01
N VAL A 11 10.53 -42.55 -9.05
CA VAL A 11 11.06 -41.18 -9.02
C VAL A 11 10.26 -40.41 -7.99
N SER A 12 10.74 -40.42 -6.74
CA SER A 12 10.30 -39.46 -5.75
C SER A 12 10.59 -38.08 -6.32
N PHE A 13 9.54 -37.36 -6.72
CA PHE A 13 9.61 -35.91 -6.89
C PHE A 13 9.87 -35.33 -5.51
N CYS A 14 11.13 -35.33 -5.07
CA CYS A 14 11.58 -34.40 -4.06
C CYS A 14 11.16 -33.03 -4.59
N ARG A 15 10.16 -32.44 -3.95
CA ARG A 15 9.70 -31.08 -4.21
C ARG A 15 10.96 -30.22 -4.06
N ARG A 16 11.60 -29.89 -5.19
CA ARG A 16 12.76 -29.01 -5.23
C ARG A 16 12.33 -27.78 -4.44
N ALA A 17 13.02 -27.50 -3.33
CA ALA A 17 12.81 -26.26 -2.62
C ALA A 17 12.85 -25.17 -3.68
N ALA A 18 11.73 -24.47 -3.89
CA ALA A 18 11.67 -23.40 -4.86
C ALA A 18 12.85 -22.48 -4.54
N GLY A 19 13.68 -22.20 -5.54
CA GLY A 19 14.83 -21.32 -5.36
C GLY A 19 14.41 -19.99 -4.71
N PRO A 20 15.34 -19.27 -4.08
CA PRO A 20 15.04 -17.99 -3.47
C PRO A 20 14.31 -17.06 -4.46
N ASP A 21 13.25 -16.41 -3.98
CA ASP A 21 12.39 -15.57 -4.80
C ASP A 21 13.19 -14.39 -5.38
N VAL A 22 13.19 -14.25 -6.71
CA VAL A 22 14.00 -13.24 -7.42
C VAL A 22 13.64 -11.80 -7.03
N ASP A 23 12.36 -11.52 -6.75
CA ASP A 23 11.93 -10.18 -6.34
C ASP A 23 12.43 -9.88 -4.91
N VAL A 24 12.43 -10.88 -4.04
CA VAL A 24 12.95 -10.76 -2.67
C VAL A 24 14.46 -10.52 -2.69
N LEU A 25 15.19 -11.26 -3.53
CA LEU A 25 16.64 -11.06 -3.69
C LEU A 25 16.96 -9.67 -4.24
N ALA A 26 16.25 -9.23 -5.28
CA ALA A 26 16.43 -7.90 -5.86
C ALA A 26 16.07 -6.77 -4.89
N LEU A 27 15.06 -6.97 -4.02
CA LEU A 27 14.73 -6.03 -2.95
C LEU A 27 15.85 -5.96 -1.90
N ILE A 28 16.28 -7.10 -1.36
CA ILE A 28 17.31 -7.15 -0.32
C ILE A 28 18.63 -6.54 -0.82
N ALA A 29 19.01 -6.80 -2.08
CA ALA A 29 20.20 -6.24 -2.69
C ALA A 29 20.20 -4.70 -2.79
N ARG A 30 19.02 -4.07 -2.78
CA ARG A 30 18.86 -2.61 -2.80
C ARG A 30 18.87 -1.97 -1.40
N MET A 31 18.83 -2.77 -0.34
CA MET A 31 18.90 -2.27 1.04
C MET A 31 20.35 -1.96 1.40
N ALA A 32 20.62 -0.71 1.78
CA ALA A 32 21.96 -0.30 2.19
C ALA A 32 22.41 -1.03 3.47
N VAL A 33 21.48 -1.23 4.41
CA VAL A 33 21.65 -2.08 5.59
C VAL A 33 20.85 -3.37 5.35
N PRO A 34 21.50 -4.53 5.20
CA PRO A 34 20.78 -5.77 4.98
C PRO A 34 19.94 -6.16 6.21
N PRO A 35 18.74 -6.73 6.02
CA PRO A 35 17.96 -7.27 7.12
C PRO A 35 18.64 -8.51 7.70
N ASP A 36 18.42 -8.76 8.99
CA ASP A 36 18.81 -10.04 9.58
C ASP A 36 18.07 -11.23 8.94
N ALA A 37 18.53 -12.46 9.24
CA ALA A 37 17.97 -13.68 8.66
C ALA A 37 16.50 -13.92 9.04
N ALA A 38 16.04 -13.45 10.20
CA ALA A 38 14.65 -13.59 10.63
C ALA A 38 13.75 -12.66 9.82
N ARG A 39 14.14 -11.38 9.69
CA ARG A 39 13.42 -10.39 8.89
C ARG A 39 13.42 -10.72 7.40
N ALA A 40 14.53 -11.24 6.86
CA ALA A 40 14.58 -11.70 5.48
C ALA A 40 13.55 -12.81 5.20
N LYS A 41 13.31 -13.72 6.16
CA LYS A 41 12.25 -14.74 6.05
C LYS A 41 10.85 -14.12 6.09
N LEU A 42 10.63 -13.11 6.92
CA LEU A 42 9.34 -12.39 6.98
C LEU A 42 9.06 -11.63 5.68
N ILE A 43 10.07 -10.97 5.10
CA ILE A 43 9.97 -10.32 3.78
C ILE A 43 9.61 -11.36 2.72
N ALA A 44 10.31 -12.50 2.70
CA ALA A 44 10.05 -13.56 1.74
C ALA A 44 8.65 -14.18 1.88
N ALA A 45 8.15 -14.32 3.10
CA ALA A 45 6.80 -14.80 3.36
C ALA A 45 5.76 -13.79 2.84
N LEU A 46 5.90 -12.51 3.17
CA LEU A 46 4.99 -11.45 2.70
C LEU A 46 4.94 -11.40 1.16
N VAL A 47 6.08 -11.37 0.48
CA VAL A 47 6.11 -11.34 -1.00
C VAL A 47 5.45 -12.60 -1.59
N ARG A 48 5.68 -13.77 -1.00
CA ARG A 48 5.05 -15.02 -1.44
C ARG A 48 3.53 -15.00 -1.27
N ASP A 49 3.03 -14.50 -0.15
CA ASP A 49 1.58 -14.42 0.12
C ASP A 49 0.89 -13.42 -0.81
N LEU A 50 1.56 -12.30 -1.13
CA LEU A 50 1.07 -11.34 -2.12
C LEU A 50 1.09 -11.92 -3.55
N LYS A 51 2.08 -12.75 -3.88
CA LYS A 51 2.15 -13.44 -5.19
C LYS A 51 1.09 -14.52 -5.34
N SER A 52 0.88 -15.34 -4.31
CA SER A 52 -0.10 -16.44 -4.33
C SER A 52 -1.54 -15.93 -4.41
N SER A 53 -1.81 -14.75 -3.86
CA SER A 53 -3.10 -14.06 -3.95
C SER A 53 -3.28 -13.20 -5.20
N GLY A 54 -2.26 -13.10 -6.05
CA GLY A 54 -2.30 -12.27 -7.27
C GLY A 54 -2.21 -10.75 -7.01
N VAL A 55 -2.00 -10.32 -5.76
CA VAL A 55 -1.88 -8.90 -5.41
C VAL A 55 -0.58 -8.32 -5.96
N TRP A 56 0.52 -9.06 -5.87
CA TRP A 56 1.86 -8.60 -6.29
C TRP A 56 1.90 -8.09 -7.73
N GLN A 57 1.16 -8.77 -8.61
CA GLN A 57 1.10 -8.48 -10.05
C GLN A 57 0.24 -7.25 -10.36
N THR A 58 -0.58 -6.79 -9.42
CA THR A 58 -1.46 -5.63 -9.55
C THR A 58 -0.82 -4.33 -9.04
N LEU A 59 0.21 -4.43 -8.19
CA LEU A 59 0.85 -3.25 -7.59
C LEU A 59 1.83 -2.56 -8.55
N ASP A 60 1.87 -1.22 -8.48
CA ASP A 60 2.96 -0.41 -9.03
C ASP A 60 3.94 0.00 -7.92
N GLY A 61 3.41 0.33 -6.73
CA GLY A 61 4.19 0.71 -5.56
C GLY A 61 3.75 -0.05 -4.31
N LEU A 62 4.71 -0.62 -3.58
CA LEU A 62 4.54 -1.15 -2.23
C LEU A 62 5.67 -0.65 -1.34
N TYR A 63 5.34 0.06 -0.28
CA TYR A 63 6.30 0.65 0.65
C TYR A 63 6.02 0.12 2.04
N VAL A 64 6.88 -0.78 2.53
CA VAL A 64 6.82 -1.25 3.91
C VAL A 64 7.74 -0.37 4.74
N MET A 65 7.17 0.73 5.23
CA MET A 65 7.89 1.76 5.97
C MET A 65 8.28 1.31 7.39
N ALA A 66 7.54 0.36 7.98
CA ALA A 66 7.92 -0.34 9.22
C ALA A 66 9.11 -1.30 8.98
N ALA A 67 10.24 -0.76 8.53
CA ALA A 67 11.48 -1.48 8.26
C ALA A 67 12.52 -1.24 9.37
N HIS A 68 13.60 -2.02 9.36
CA HIS A 68 14.73 -1.89 10.29
C HIS A 68 15.61 -0.67 10.01
N ASP A 69 15.52 -0.09 8.81
CA ASP A 69 16.35 1.03 8.37
C ASP A 69 15.54 2.04 7.54
N ALA A 70 15.94 3.32 7.63
CA ALA A 70 15.26 4.43 6.99
C ALA A 70 15.33 4.37 5.45
N GLN A 71 16.45 3.91 4.88
CA GLN A 71 16.58 3.73 3.43
C GLN A 71 15.77 2.53 2.96
N ALA A 72 15.80 1.41 3.68
CA ALA A 72 14.98 0.25 3.37
C ALA A 72 13.46 0.56 3.36
N ALA A 73 13.01 1.39 4.31
CA ALA A 73 11.62 1.85 4.42
C ALA A 73 11.13 2.69 3.23
N ARG A 74 12.05 3.27 2.45
CA ARG A 74 11.74 4.14 1.29
C ARG A 74 11.79 3.42 -0.04
N LEU A 75 12.21 2.16 -0.06
CA LEU A 75 12.25 1.37 -1.28
C LEU A 75 10.84 0.97 -1.70
N ASN A 76 10.58 1.04 -3.00
CA ASN A 76 9.47 0.30 -3.58
C ASN A 76 9.83 -1.18 -3.61
N TRP A 77 9.08 -2.01 -2.87
CA TRP A 77 9.31 -3.44 -2.81
C TRP A 77 8.97 -4.13 -4.13
N ARG A 78 8.09 -3.54 -4.94
CA ARG A 78 7.64 -4.12 -6.21
C ARG A 78 8.65 -3.96 -7.35
N GLY A 79 9.49 -2.92 -7.33
CA GLY A 79 10.42 -2.62 -8.42
C GLY A 79 11.45 -1.56 -8.02
N ASP A 80 12.41 -1.27 -8.89
CA ASP A 80 13.50 -0.31 -8.68
C ASP A 80 13.11 1.16 -8.92
N LEU A 81 11.98 1.39 -9.58
CA LEU A 81 11.37 2.71 -9.77
C LEU A 81 10.40 3.09 -8.65
N LEU A 82 10.01 4.36 -8.61
CA LEU A 82 9.00 4.91 -7.68
C LEU A 82 9.45 4.88 -6.21
N ASN A 83 10.74 4.92 -5.90
CA ASN A 83 11.18 5.00 -4.50
C ASN A 83 10.72 6.32 -3.84
N LEU A 84 10.76 6.35 -2.50
CA LEU A 84 10.35 7.50 -1.72
C LEU A 84 11.51 8.43 -1.41
N THR A 85 11.26 9.73 -1.52
CA THR A 85 12.20 10.78 -1.11
C THR A 85 11.59 11.59 0.04
N PRO A 86 12.25 11.68 1.22
CA PRO A 86 11.75 12.47 2.33
C PRO A 86 11.93 13.97 2.08
N ALA A 87 10.96 14.76 2.49
CA ALA A 87 10.99 16.22 2.40
C ALA A 87 10.54 16.84 3.72
N ALA A 88 11.24 17.90 4.15
CA ALA A 88 11.04 18.57 5.44
C ALA A 88 11.06 17.63 6.66
N SER A 89 11.93 16.60 6.60
CA SER A 89 12.33 15.76 7.73
C SER A 89 11.20 15.01 8.47
N PRO A 90 10.41 14.15 7.80
CA PRO A 90 9.50 13.24 8.50
C PRO A 90 10.28 12.32 9.44
N ILE A 91 9.71 12.00 10.59
CA ILE A 91 10.40 11.22 11.62
C ILE A 91 10.29 9.73 11.28
N PHE A 92 11.42 9.10 10.98
CA PHE A 92 11.50 7.64 10.89
C PHE A 92 11.64 7.02 12.27
N THR A 93 10.88 5.97 12.54
CA THR A 93 11.06 5.10 13.69
C THR A 93 11.18 3.67 13.19
N ALA A 94 12.29 3.00 13.50
CA ALA A 94 12.53 1.61 13.13
C ALA A 94 11.34 0.75 13.55
N ASP A 95 10.93 -0.15 12.66
CA ASP A 95 9.78 -1.06 12.81
C ASP A 95 8.43 -0.38 12.99
N ARG A 96 8.34 0.96 12.90
CA ARG A 96 7.08 1.70 13.10
C ARG A 96 6.71 2.60 11.93
N GLY A 97 7.67 2.97 11.09
CA GLY A 97 7.42 3.77 9.88
C GLY A 97 7.74 5.25 10.01
N TYR A 98 7.17 6.04 9.10
CA TYR A 98 7.39 7.49 9.04
C TYR A 98 6.20 8.25 9.60
N GLN A 99 6.50 9.26 10.41
CA GLN A 99 5.53 10.18 10.98
C GLN A 99 5.68 11.58 10.41
N GLY A 100 4.55 12.19 10.04
CA GLY A 100 4.49 13.58 9.62
C GLY A 100 4.40 14.53 10.82
N ASP A 101 4.67 15.81 10.56
CA ASP A 101 4.69 16.89 11.56
C ASP A 101 3.39 17.73 11.54
N GLY A 102 2.49 17.47 10.59
CA GLY A 102 1.27 18.25 10.40
C GLY A 102 1.47 19.63 9.77
N ALA A 103 2.68 19.96 9.30
CA ALA A 103 3.04 21.29 8.81
C ALA A 103 3.74 21.28 7.45
N ALA A 104 4.79 20.48 7.27
CA ALA A 104 5.57 20.47 6.03
C ALA A 104 6.18 19.11 5.68
N ALA A 105 6.28 18.16 6.62
CA ALA A 105 6.97 16.90 6.43
C ALA A 105 6.16 15.89 5.58
N TYR A 106 6.79 15.30 4.57
CA TYR A 106 6.17 14.27 3.72
C TYR A 106 7.18 13.32 3.06
N LEU A 107 6.67 12.26 2.42
CA LEU A 107 7.44 11.38 1.53
C LEU A 107 6.92 11.56 0.11
N ALA A 108 7.79 12.00 -0.81
CA ALA A 108 7.49 12.12 -2.23
C ALA A 108 7.63 10.77 -2.93
N ILE A 109 6.78 10.48 -3.90
CA ILE A 109 6.90 9.33 -4.82
C ILE A 109 7.59 9.84 -6.09
N ASP A 110 8.77 9.33 -6.40
CA ASP A 110 9.54 9.78 -7.55
C ASP A 110 8.87 9.40 -8.87
N ASN A 111 8.63 10.38 -9.74
CA ASN A 111 8.13 10.19 -11.11
C ASN A 111 6.86 9.31 -11.23
N ALA A 112 5.91 9.46 -10.29
CA ALA A 112 4.67 8.68 -10.26
C ALA A 112 3.92 8.68 -11.61
N ASP A 113 3.84 9.84 -12.27
CA ASP A 113 3.10 10.00 -13.53
C ASP A 113 3.72 9.27 -14.73
N ALA A 114 5.02 9.04 -14.73
CA ALA A 114 5.70 8.33 -15.81
C ALA A 114 5.71 6.82 -15.59
N ASN A 115 5.79 6.39 -14.32
CA ASN A 115 6.20 5.02 -13.99
C ASN A 115 5.09 4.14 -13.40
N ALA A 116 3.93 4.68 -13.01
CA ALA A 116 2.80 3.86 -12.55
C ALA A 116 1.93 3.40 -13.72
N ILE A 117 2.07 2.13 -14.10
CA ILE A 117 1.49 1.55 -15.31
C ILE A 117 0.14 0.88 -15.02
N ARG A 118 0.02 0.19 -13.89
CA ARG A 118 -1.18 -0.58 -13.52
C ARG A 118 -2.28 0.30 -12.93
N PHE A 119 -1.88 1.42 -12.34
CA PHE A 119 -2.77 2.44 -11.85
C PHE A 119 -3.39 3.19 -13.04
N THR A 120 -4.63 2.84 -13.38
CA THR A 120 -5.38 3.39 -14.51
C THR A 120 -6.63 4.14 -14.04
N GLU A 121 -7.28 4.88 -14.93
CA GLU A 121 -8.47 5.68 -14.61
C GLU A 121 -9.63 4.83 -14.07
N ASN A 122 -9.81 3.64 -14.66
CA ASN A 122 -10.90 2.72 -14.37
C ASN A 122 -10.48 1.48 -13.57
N GLY A 123 -9.19 1.36 -13.27
CA GLY A 123 -8.65 0.28 -12.46
C GLY A 123 -7.53 0.81 -11.58
N ALA A 124 -7.85 1.10 -10.32
CA ALA A 124 -6.92 1.71 -9.39
C ALA A 124 -7.17 1.26 -7.96
N SER A 125 -6.11 1.10 -7.18
CA SER A 125 -6.20 0.92 -5.73
C SER A 125 -5.12 1.72 -5.03
N ILE A 126 -5.45 2.27 -3.88
CA ILE A 126 -4.52 2.90 -2.96
C ILE A 126 -4.82 2.46 -1.53
N GLY A 127 -3.80 2.40 -0.70
CA GLY A 127 -4.02 2.21 0.73
C GLY A 127 -2.82 2.50 1.58
N VAL A 128 -3.10 2.68 2.87
CA VAL A 128 -2.12 3.00 3.91
C VAL A 128 -2.47 2.24 5.18
N TRP A 129 -1.45 1.66 5.81
CA TRP A 129 -1.56 1.11 7.16
C TRP A 129 -1.02 2.12 8.16
N LEU A 130 -1.86 2.54 9.11
CA LEU A 130 -1.48 3.51 10.14
C LEU A 130 -1.34 2.86 11.52
N ASN A 131 -0.24 3.17 12.20
CA ASN A 131 -0.02 2.78 13.59
C ASN A 131 -0.42 3.90 14.56
N VAL A 132 -0.25 5.15 14.11
CA VAL A 132 -0.69 6.35 14.81
C VAL A 132 -1.60 7.12 13.86
N CYS A 133 -2.81 7.38 14.31
CA CYS A 133 -3.77 8.24 13.65
C CYS A 133 -4.48 9.05 14.72
N THR A 134 -4.69 10.33 14.43
CA THR A 134 -5.51 11.26 15.21
C THR A 134 -6.59 11.80 14.29
N ALA A 135 -7.78 12.06 14.81
CA ALA A 135 -8.84 12.70 14.04
C ALA A 135 -8.37 14.10 13.61
N GLU A 136 -8.15 14.30 12.32
CA GLU A 136 -7.60 15.55 11.78
C GLU A 136 -8.06 15.81 10.34
N GLN A 137 -8.13 17.07 9.92
CA GLN A 137 -8.51 17.40 8.54
C GLN A 137 -7.28 17.42 7.62
N ARG A 138 -6.56 16.29 7.54
CA ARG A 138 -5.30 16.19 6.80
C ARG A 138 -5.20 14.91 5.98
N ASN A 139 -4.49 15.02 4.86
CA ASN A 139 -4.31 13.94 3.91
C ASN A 139 -3.07 13.11 4.27
N VAL A 140 -3.20 11.79 4.31
CA VAL A 140 -2.08 10.86 4.50
C VAL A 140 -1.52 10.31 3.19
N LEU A 141 -2.30 10.43 2.12
CA LEU A 141 -1.90 10.05 0.77
C LEU A 141 -2.64 10.95 -0.20
N GLY A 142 -1.93 11.55 -1.16
CA GLY A 142 -2.57 12.44 -2.11
C GLY A 142 -1.69 12.88 -3.26
N ARG A 143 -2.28 13.71 -4.11
CA ARG A 143 -1.62 14.35 -5.26
C ARG A 143 -1.29 15.83 -4.94
N THR A 144 -0.52 16.48 -5.81
CA THR A 144 0.05 17.83 -5.58
C THR A 144 -0.39 18.89 -6.57
N ASP A 145 -1.20 18.54 -7.57
CA ASP A 145 -1.68 19.46 -8.62
C ASP A 145 -3.17 19.75 -8.48
N ASN A 146 -3.94 18.80 -7.92
CA ASN A 146 -5.36 18.96 -7.60
C ASN A 146 -5.80 17.95 -6.52
N GLY A 147 -6.96 18.20 -5.93
CA GLY A 147 -7.56 17.32 -4.92
C GLY A 147 -8.32 16.11 -5.47
N ALA A 148 -7.97 15.58 -6.64
CA ALA A 148 -8.73 14.48 -7.25
C ALA A 148 -8.39 13.08 -6.72
N LEU A 149 -7.23 12.95 -6.09
CA LEU A 149 -6.83 11.78 -5.33
C LEU A 149 -6.37 12.23 -3.95
N GLN A 150 -7.09 11.79 -2.93
CA GLN A 150 -6.71 11.98 -1.55
C GLN A 150 -7.29 10.88 -0.67
N LEU A 151 -6.58 10.55 0.40
CA LEU A 151 -7.03 9.67 1.44
C LEU A 151 -6.77 10.34 2.80
N MET A 152 -7.83 10.41 3.61
CA MET A 152 -7.84 10.87 4.99
C MET A 152 -8.52 9.78 5.83
N PRO A 153 -7.75 8.95 6.56
CA PRO A 153 -8.27 7.82 7.33
C PRO A 153 -9.17 8.20 8.49
N LEU A 154 -8.99 9.38 9.09
CA LEU A 154 -9.87 9.85 10.16
C LEU A 154 -9.91 11.38 10.18
N SER A 155 -11.05 11.94 9.81
CA SER A 155 -11.32 13.36 9.85
C SER A 155 -11.67 13.84 11.27
N ALA A 156 -11.65 15.14 11.49
CA ALA A 156 -12.15 15.74 12.73
C ALA A 156 -13.66 15.51 12.99
N ALA A 157 -14.41 15.05 11.98
CA ALA A 157 -15.81 14.64 12.11
C ALA A 157 -15.96 13.13 12.37
N ASP A 158 -14.87 12.44 12.74
CA ASP A 158 -14.77 10.99 12.93
C ASP A 158 -15.05 10.17 11.68
N THR A 159 -14.72 10.71 10.51
CA THR A 159 -15.06 10.13 9.21
C THR A 159 -13.84 9.79 8.39
N ILE A 160 -13.86 8.66 7.69
CA ILE A 160 -12.90 8.43 6.62
C ILE A 160 -13.33 9.29 5.44
N THR A 161 -12.40 10.01 4.84
CA THR A 161 -12.64 10.76 3.61
C THR A 161 -11.68 10.28 2.54
N GLY A 162 -12.23 9.93 1.39
CA GLY A 162 -11.46 9.48 0.26
C GLY A 162 -11.94 10.11 -1.03
N ARG A 163 -11.01 10.32 -1.97
CA ARG A 163 -11.30 10.68 -3.36
C ARG A 163 -10.38 9.86 -4.25
N MET A 164 -10.95 9.31 -5.31
CA MET A 164 -10.22 8.54 -6.31
C MET A 164 -10.76 8.87 -7.69
N GLN A 165 -9.92 9.45 -8.55
CA GLN A 165 -10.19 9.65 -9.98
C GLN A 165 -11.54 10.35 -10.28
N THR A 166 -11.80 11.51 -9.65
CA THR A 166 -13.08 12.24 -9.75
C THR A 166 -12.97 13.63 -10.41
N VAL A 167 -13.96 14.02 -11.22
CA VAL A 167 -13.99 15.29 -11.99
C VAL A 167 -14.37 16.53 -11.19
N SER A 168 -14.89 16.42 -9.97
CA SER A 168 -15.42 17.59 -9.26
C SER A 168 -14.99 17.64 -7.80
N GLY A 169 -14.52 18.79 -7.33
CA GLY A 169 -14.01 19.07 -5.98
C GLY A 169 -14.95 18.84 -4.79
N SER A 170 -16.10 18.17 -4.99
CA SER A 170 -17.19 18.11 -4.01
C SER A 170 -17.42 16.72 -3.39
N GLN A 171 -17.09 15.62 -4.08
CA GLN A 171 -17.46 14.30 -3.56
C GLN A 171 -16.39 13.73 -2.63
N GLN A 172 -16.42 14.19 -1.38
CA GLN A 172 -15.80 13.52 -0.24
C GLN A 172 -16.77 12.47 0.27
N THR A 173 -16.22 11.30 0.53
CA THR A 173 -17.05 10.16 0.85
C THR A 173 -16.75 9.64 2.23
N THR A 174 -17.79 9.67 3.06
CA THR A 174 -17.76 9.45 4.49
C THR A 174 -18.26 8.05 4.85
N ILE A 175 -17.52 7.35 5.71
CA ILE A 175 -18.00 6.19 6.50
C ILE A 175 -17.74 6.53 7.97
N VAL A 176 -18.72 6.28 8.84
CA VAL A 176 -18.53 6.26 10.30
C VAL A 176 -19.37 5.17 10.94
N ALA A 177 -18.69 4.24 11.61
CA ALA A 177 -19.07 3.66 12.91
C ALA A 177 -17.90 2.77 13.38
N GLY A 178 -17.31 3.06 14.54
CA GLY A 178 -16.33 2.19 15.22
C GLY A 178 -14.91 2.13 14.63
N TYR A 179 -14.56 2.97 13.64
CA TYR A 179 -13.20 3.02 13.08
C TYR A 179 -12.32 4.03 13.83
N THR A 180 -11.08 3.65 14.16
CA THR A 180 -10.15 4.46 14.98
C THR A 180 -9.05 5.15 14.16
N GLY A 181 -9.10 5.06 12.81
CA GLY A 181 -8.03 5.56 11.95
C GLY A 181 -6.79 4.64 11.87
N ARG A 182 -6.69 3.61 12.72
CA ARG A 182 -5.57 2.67 12.75
C ARG A 182 -5.79 1.45 11.85
N GLY A 183 -4.70 0.77 11.51
CA GLY A 183 -4.71 -0.33 10.55
C GLY A 183 -4.82 0.16 9.12
N MET A 184 -5.19 -0.75 8.22
CA MET A 184 -5.37 -0.43 6.80
C MET A 184 -6.60 0.45 6.53
N THR A 185 -6.40 1.60 5.89
CA THR A 185 -7.45 2.29 5.14
C THR A 185 -7.10 2.22 3.67
N ARG A 186 -8.06 1.78 2.84
CA ARG A 186 -7.85 1.63 1.39
C ARG A 186 -9.08 2.01 0.58
N MET A 187 -8.81 2.43 -0.65
CA MET A 187 -9.82 2.64 -1.68
C MET A 187 -9.45 1.84 -2.93
N THR A 188 -10.46 1.31 -3.60
CA THR A 188 -10.27 0.60 -4.87
C THR A 188 -11.37 0.93 -5.86
N ARG A 189 -10.99 1.33 -7.06
CA ARG A 189 -11.86 1.46 -8.22
C ARG A 189 -11.65 0.25 -9.14
N GLU A 190 -12.72 -0.52 -9.35
CA GLU A 190 -12.76 -1.64 -10.29
C GLU A 190 -13.46 -1.29 -11.61
N VAL A 191 -14.30 -0.25 -11.61
CA VAL A 191 -15.11 0.20 -12.74
C VAL A 191 -15.22 1.72 -12.75
N ILE A 192 -15.62 2.28 -13.89
CA ILE A 192 -15.87 3.72 -14.01
C ILE A 192 -17.02 4.16 -13.08
N GLY A 193 -16.89 5.37 -12.54
CA GLY A 193 -17.99 6.05 -11.81
C GLY A 193 -18.21 5.56 -10.38
N GLN A 194 -17.40 4.60 -9.91
CA GLN A 194 -17.52 4.04 -8.55
C GLN A 194 -16.15 3.73 -7.97
N TYR A 195 -16.07 3.67 -6.65
CA TYR A 195 -14.99 2.99 -5.94
C TYR A 195 -15.52 2.41 -4.64
N TYR A 196 -14.73 1.51 -4.07
CA TYR A 196 -14.97 0.90 -2.79
C TYR A 196 -14.03 1.50 -1.77
N LEU A 197 -14.55 1.82 -0.59
CA LEU A 197 -13.76 2.19 0.56
C LEU A 197 -13.81 1.04 1.56
N ARG A 198 -12.64 0.63 2.07
CA ARG A 198 -12.55 -0.43 3.05
C ARG A 198 -11.60 -0.06 4.19
N PRO A 199 -12.14 0.27 5.37
CA PRO A 199 -11.37 0.39 6.58
C PRO A 199 -11.02 -1.00 7.14
N HIS A 200 -9.96 -1.08 7.92
CA HIS A 200 -9.55 -2.32 8.57
C HIS A 200 -10.63 -2.82 9.52
N GLY A 201 -10.87 -4.13 9.52
CA GLY A 201 -11.90 -4.78 10.33
C GLY A 201 -13.36 -4.46 9.93
N LEU A 202 -13.59 -3.62 8.91
CA LEU A 202 -14.93 -3.23 8.48
C LEU A 202 -15.27 -3.75 7.08
N ALA A 203 -16.57 -3.79 6.80
CA ALA A 203 -17.10 -4.20 5.50
C ALA A 203 -16.73 -3.18 4.40
N ARG A 204 -16.59 -3.70 3.19
CA ARG A 204 -16.35 -2.91 1.98
C ARG A 204 -17.61 -2.07 1.68
N ALA A 205 -17.46 -0.76 1.49
CA ALA A 205 -18.58 0.12 1.18
C ALA A 205 -18.46 0.70 -0.23
N LEU A 206 -19.49 0.50 -1.06
CA LEU A 206 -19.58 1.05 -2.41
C LEU A 206 -19.86 2.55 -2.36
N ARG A 207 -19.21 3.31 -3.26
CA ARG A 207 -19.35 4.76 -3.39
C ARG A 207 -19.41 5.16 -4.85
N THR A 208 -20.47 5.89 -5.20
CA THR A 208 -20.72 6.38 -6.55
C THR A 208 -20.17 7.78 -6.68
N VAL A 209 -19.21 7.97 -7.58
CA VAL A 209 -18.57 9.25 -7.83
C VAL A 209 -18.35 9.44 -9.33
N PRO A 210 -18.80 10.54 -9.94
CA PRO A 210 -18.57 10.82 -11.35
C PRO A 210 -17.09 10.69 -11.71
N ALA A 211 -16.81 9.85 -12.70
CA ALA A 211 -15.45 9.60 -13.16
C ALA A 211 -14.89 10.83 -13.87
N ALA A 212 -13.63 11.12 -13.59
CA ALA A 212 -12.92 12.11 -14.39
C ALA A 212 -12.49 11.54 -15.73
N SER A 213 -12.97 12.10 -16.85
CA SER A 213 -12.38 11.82 -18.14
C SER A 213 -10.94 12.36 -18.21
N GLY A 214 -9.98 11.51 -18.56
CA GLY A 214 -8.59 11.91 -18.83
C GLY A 214 -7.52 11.01 -18.19
N ASN A 215 -6.29 11.52 -18.10
CA ASN A 215 -5.15 10.74 -17.60
C ASN A 215 -5.33 10.28 -16.12
N PRO A 216 -4.86 9.07 -15.77
CA PRO A 216 -4.95 8.55 -14.41
C PRO A 216 -4.18 9.44 -13.42
N ARG A 217 -4.88 9.92 -12.40
CA ARG A 217 -4.37 10.85 -11.38
C ARG A 217 -3.70 10.06 -10.25
N ARG A 218 -2.41 9.75 -10.37
CA ARG A 218 -1.68 8.89 -9.43
C ARG A 218 -1.31 9.62 -8.14
N PRO A 219 -1.08 8.90 -7.01
CA PRO A 219 -0.56 9.51 -5.80
C PRO A 219 0.85 10.05 -6.00
N HIS A 220 1.15 11.19 -5.40
CA HIS A 220 2.48 11.83 -5.44
C HIS A 220 3.16 11.86 -4.07
N ARG A 221 2.38 11.83 -2.98
CA ARG A 221 2.91 12.01 -1.63
C ARG A 221 2.22 11.10 -0.63
N PHE A 222 2.99 10.55 0.27
CA PHE A 222 2.52 10.07 1.57
C PHE A 222 2.70 11.17 2.62
N LEU A 223 1.88 11.17 3.67
CA LEU A 223 1.77 12.18 4.73
C LEU A 223 1.35 13.58 4.25
N ALA A 224 0.99 13.73 2.97
CA ALA A 224 0.47 14.98 2.45
C ALA A 224 -0.42 14.79 1.22
N GLY A 225 -1.19 15.82 0.89
CA GLY A 225 -1.93 15.92 -0.35
C GLY A 225 -2.70 17.25 -0.46
N ILE A 226 -2.94 17.71 -1.69
CA ILE A 226 -3.74 18.90 -1.95
C ILE A 226 -5.24 18.61 -1.73
N ASN A 227 -5.93 19.55 -1.08
CA ASN A 227 -7.39 19.56 -0.97
C ASN A 227 -8.06 20.12 -2.23
N THR A 228 -9.37 20.20 -2.24
CA THR A 228 -10.13 20.67 -3.41
C THR A 228 -10.03 22.18 -3.66
N SER A 229 -9.57 22.93 -2.67
CA SER A 229 -9.27 24.37 -2.75
C SER A 229 -7.82 24.67 -3.17
N GLY A 230 -7.00 23.66 -3.45
CA GLY A 230 -5.60 23.84 -3.83
C GLY A 230 -4.63 23.98 -2.64
N THR A 231 -5.10 23.86 -1.41
CA THR A 231 -4.26 23.93 -0.20
C THR A 231 -3.58 22.60 0.06
N MET A 232 -2.27 22.61 0.30
CA MET A 232 -1.54 21.43 0.75
C MET A 232 -1.90 21.12 2.20
N LEU A 233 -2.32 19.88 2.46
CA LEU A 233 -2.58 19.38 3.80
C LEU A 233 -1.51 18.35 4.17
N PHE A 234 -0.92 18.48 5.36
CA PHE A 234 0.13 17.61 5.89
C PHE A 234 -0.38 16.88 7.12
N SER A 235 -0.19 15.57 7.21
CA SER A 235 -0.72 14.75 8.31
C SER A 235 0.27 14.60 9.48
N THR A 236 -0.23 14.36 10.70
CA THR A 236 0.58 13.92 11.85
C THR A 236 0.60 12.40 12.04
N ALA A 237 -0.05 11.66 11.15
CA ALA A 237 -0.13 10.20 11.22
C ALA A 237 1.25 9.54 11.09
N ARG A 238 1.34 8.29 11.56
CA ARG A 238 2.49 7.42 11.31
C ARG A 238 2.09 6.28 10.39
N ILE A 239 2.70 6.22 9.22
CA ILE A 239 2.41 5.22 8.19
C ILE A 239 3.44 4.09 8.29
N ALA A 240 2.93 2.87 8.48
CA ALA A 240 3.71 1.63 8.49
C ALA A 240 3.84 1.02 7.10
N VAL A 241 2.77 1.10 6.31
CA VAL A 241 2.74 0.58 4.93
C VAL A 241 1.97 1.53 4.04
N GLY A 242 2.42 1.71 2.80
CA GLY A 242 1.69 2.42 1.75
C GLY A 242 1.73 1.62 0.46
N TYR A 243 0.67 1.70 -0.35
CA TYR A 243 0.68 1.10 -1.68
C TYR A 243 -0.21 1.83 -2.68
N PHE A 244 0.06 1.59 -3.95
CA PHE A 244 -0.85 1.90 -5.04
C PHE A 244 -0.62 0.97 -6.24
N GLY A 245 -1.64 0.82 -7.07
CA GLY A 245 -1.58 0.04 -8.31
C GLY A 245 -2.93 -0.07 -8.99
N GLY A 246 -3.13 -1.15 -9.74
CA GLY A 246 -4.40 -1.47 -10.38
C GLY A 246 -5.50 -1.85 -9.37
N ALA A 247 -6.69 -2.15 -9.91
CA ALA A 247 -7.83 -2.53 -9.09
C ALA A 247 -7.59 -3.87 -8.37
N LEU A 248 -7.78 -3.88 -7.05
CA LEU A 248 -7.83 -5.11 -6.24
C LEU A 248 -9.27 -5.62 -6.11
N THR A 249 -9.48 -6.90 -6.39
CA THR A 249 -10.76 -7.55 -6.07
C THR A 249 -10.99 -7.59 -4.56
N ASN A 250 -12.24 -7.80 -4.13
CA ASN A 250 -12.56 -7.99 -2.71
C ASN A 250 -11.74 -9.12 -2.05
N VAL A 251 -11.45 -10.20 -2.78
CA VAL A 251 -10.61 -11.31 -2.28
C VAL A 251 -9.15 -10.87 -2.12
N GLN A 252 -8.62 -10.15 -3.10
CA GLN A 252 -7.26 -9.60 -3.05
C GLN A 252 -7.08 -8.56 -1.94
N GLU A 253 -8.08 -7.71 -1.71
CA GLU A 253 -8.08 -6.75 -0.60
C GLU A 253 -7.99 -7.46 0.76
N VAL A 254 -8.72 -8.56 0.95
CA VAL A 254 -8.66 -9.37 2.20
C VAL A 254 -7.32 -10.06 2.32
N ALA A 255 -6.80 -10.66 1.25
CA ALA A 255 -5.50 -11.31 1.25
C ALA A 255 -4.36 -10.35 1.56
N MET A 256 -4.39 -9.14 0.99
CA MET A 256 -3.43 -8.08 1.27
C MET A 256 -3.46 -7.64 2.74
N ASP A 257 -4.66 -7.44 3.29
CA ASP A 257 -4.83 -7.07 4.70
C ASP A 257 -4.24 -8.13 5.64
N ALA A 258 -4.55 -9.40 5.40
CA ALA A 258 -4.06 -10.52 6.21
C ALA A 258 -2.54 -10.69 6.11
N ALA A 259 -1.97 -10.59 4.90
CA ALA A 259 -0.52 -10.72 4.69
C ALA A 259 0.25 -9.58 5.37
N LEU A 260 -0.23 -8.34 5.23
CA LEU A 260 0.39 -7.18 5.87
C LEU A 260 0.23 -7.23 7.40
N GLN A 261 -0.93 -7.60 7.92
CA GLN A 261 -1.14 -7.75 9.35
C GLN A 261 -0.20 -8.80 9.96
N THR A 262 -0.02 -9.93 9.27
CA THR A 262 0.89 -10.99 9.69
C THR A 262 2.34 -10.49 9.74
N TYR A 263 2.78 -9.81 8.68
CA TYR A 263 4.13 -9.24 8.62
C TYR A 263 4.34 -8.18 9.71
N LEU A 264 3.43 -7.21 9.82
CA LEU A 264 3.54 -6.11 10.77
C LEU A 264 3.51 -6.59 12.22
N SER A 265 2.67 -7.57 12.55
CA SER A 265 2.66 -8.17 13.89
C SER A 265 4.00 -8.85 14.20
N ALA A 266 4.60 -9.54 13.23
CA ALA A 266 5.86 -10.25 13.42
C ALA A 266 7.08 -9.31 13.58
N VAL A 267 7.08 -8.15 12.92
CA VAL A 267 8.16 -7.15 13.09
C VAL A 267 7.89 -6.16 14.23
N GLY A 268 6.74 -6.27 14.91
CA GLY A 268 6.35 -5.33 15.96
C GLY A 268 5.93 -3.95 15.42
N GLY A 269 5.46 -3.90 14.16
CA GLY A 269 5.07 -2.69 13.45
C GLY A 269 3.58 -2.53 13.21
N ALA A 270 2.73 -3.32 13.86
CA ALA A 270 1.28 -3.12 13.88
C ALA A 270 0.86 -1.98 14.84
#